data_AF-A0A183VHM5-F1
#
_entry.id   AF-A0A183VHM5-F1
#
_cell.length_a   1.000
_cell.length_b   1.000
_cell.length_c   1.000
_cell.angle_alpha   90.00
_cell.angle_beta   90.00
_cell.angle_gamma   90.00
#
_symmetry.space_group_name_H-M   'P 1'
#
loop_
_entity.id
_entity.type
_entity.pdbx_description
1 polymer ?
#
loop_
_entity_poly.entity_id
_entity_poly.type
_entity_poly.pdbx_seq_one_letter_code
_entity_poly.pdbx_strand_id
1 'polypeptide(L)'
;MIEFTVHHIGDYLAVTAALGIDELHAQLELRLLDLASTRAGLRVPCVNLAFNPHYKISQQVRDKLLLIFAYDHDALSKNDLNNLNAASLIGLLSFSGIPFSEKVDIINIALLWYLTRPVNCLLC
;
A
#
# COMPACT_ATOMS: atom_id res chain seq x y z
N MET A 1 12.63 19.99 -12.46
CA MET A 1 11.76 18.80 -12.48
C MET A 1 11.58 18.41 -11.02
N ILE A 2 10.41 18.65 -10.42
CA ILE A 2 10.21 18.34 -8.99
C ILE A 2 10.17 16.83 -8.88
N GLU A 3 11.11 16.27 -8.12
CA GLU A 3 11.20 14.85 -7.85
C GLU A 3 10.00 14.46 -6.97
N PHE A 4 8.92 14.01 -7.63
CA PHE A 4 7.66 13.69 -6.95
C PHE A 4 7.83 12.34 -6.23
N THR A 5 8.25 12.40 -4.97
CA THR A 5 8.39 11.24 -4.10
C THR A 5 7.05 10.92 -3.44
N VAL A 6 6.82 9.64 -3.10
CA VAL A 6 5.59 9.17 -2.42
C VAL A 6 5.37 9.89 -1.08
N HIS A 7 6.43 10.36 -0.43
CA HIS A 7 6.36 11.16 0.79
C HIS A 7 5.58 12.47 0.57
N HIS A 8 5.88 13.21 -0.49
CA HIS A 8 5.14 14.44 -0.80
C HIS A 8 3.66 14.18 -1.08
N ILE A 9 3.32 13.04 -1.70
CA ILE A 9 1.93 12.65 -1.91
C ILE A 9 1.21 12.39 -0.59
N GLY A 10 1.85 11.70 0.35
CA GLY A 10 1.29 11.50 1.69
C GLY A 10 0.94 12.82 2.36
N ASP A 11 1.86 13.79 2.33
CA ASP A 11 1.64 15.12 2.92
C ASP A 11 0.46 15.85 2.25
N TYR A 12 0.37 15.81 0.92
CA TYR A 12 -0.74 16.45 0.20
C TYR A 12 -2.08 15.76 0.46
N LEU A 13 -2.11 14.42 0.56
CA LEU A 13 -3.31 13.67 0.91
C LEU A 13 -3.79 14.03 2.31
N ALA A 14 -2.88 14.14 3.28
CA ALA A 14 -3.20 14.58 4.64
C ALA A 14 -3.81 15.98 4.67
N VAL A 15 -3.18 16.93 3.97
CA VAL A 15 -3.65 18.33 3.93
C VAL A 15 -5.02 18.44 3.25
N THR A 16 -5.19 17.81 2.07
CA THR A 16 -6.45 17.88 1.33
C THR A 16 -7.59 17.20 2.07
N ALA A 17 -7.32 16.10 2.78
CA ALA A 17 -8.29 15.45 3.66
C ALA A 17 -8.67 16.35 4.85
N ALA A 18 -7.70 17.02 5.47
CA ALA A 18 -7.95 17.91 6.60
C ALA A 18 -8.75 19.17 6.20
N LEU A 19 -8.53 19.67 4.98
CA LEU A 19 -9.21 20.86 4.44
C LEU A 19 -10.54 20.54 3.74
N GLY A 20 -10.87 19.26 3.53
CA GLY A 20 -12.09 18.85 2.81
C GLY A 20 -12.09 19.23 1.33
N ILE A 21 -10.93 19.22 0.68
CA ILE A 21 -10.80 19.55 -0.75
C ILE A 21 -10.93 18.26 -1.57
N ASP A 22 -12.16 17.77 -1.69
CA ASP A 22 -12.45 16.43 -2.20
C ASP A 22 -11.95 16.19 -3.63
N GLU A 23 -12.10 17.16 -4.53
CA GLU A 23 -11.69 17.02 -5.93
C GLU A 23 -10.17 16.84 -6.06
N LEU A 24 -9.38 17.66 -5.35
CA LEU A 24 -7.93 17.53 -5.34
C LEU A 24 -7.50 16.25 -4.63
N HIS A 25 -8.20 15.85 -3.56
CA HIS A 25 -7.93 14.60 -2.86
C HIS A 25 -8.10 13.40 -3.82
N ALA A 26 -9.20 13.35 -4.57
CA ALA A 26 -9.43 12.32 -5.57
C ALA A 26 -8.36 12.29 -6.66
N GLN A 27 -7.87 13.46 -7.11
CA GLN A 27 -6.76 13.52 -8.08
C GLN A 27 -5.45 12.96 -7.50
N LEU A 28 -5.16 13.22 -6.22
CA LEU A 28 -4.01 12.66 -5.53
C LEU A 28 -4.12 11.15 -5.36
N GLU A 29 -5.32 10.63 -5.07
CA GLU A 29 -5.58 9.20 -5.03
C GLU A 29 -5.35 8.52 -6.40
N LEU A 30 -5.80 9.14 -7.49
CA LEU A 30 -5.52 8.65 -8.85
C LEU A 30 -4.01 8.68 -9.14
N ARG A 31 -3.30 9.71 -8.68
CA ARG A 31 -1.85 9.78 -8.81
C ARG A 31 -1.14 8.68 -8.01
N LEU A 32 -1.67 8.34 -6.84
CA LEU A 32 -1.17 7.24 -6.02
C LEU A 32 -1.29 5.90 -6.74
N LEU A 33 -2.42 5.65 -7.43
CA LEU A 33 -2.61 4.47 -8.27
C LEU A 33 -1.60 4.42 -9.42
N ASP A 34 -1.44 5.52 -10.15
CA ASP A 34 -0.49 5.61 -11.26
C ASP A 34 0.94 5.27 -10.81
N LEU A 35 1.37 5.76 -9.66
CA LEU A 35 2.69 5.44 -9.11
C LEU A 35 2.84 3.97 -8.75
N ALA A 36 1.83 3.35 -8.13
CA ALA A 36 1.85 1.94 -7.81
C ALA A 36 1.93 1.07 -9.08
N SER A 37 1.20 1.43 -10.14
CA SER A 37 1.20 0.68 -11.39
C SER A 37 2.48 0.86 -12.21
N THR A 38 3.06 2.05 -12.25
CA THR A 38 4.17 2.36 -13.17
C THR A 38 5.56 2.20 -12.56
N ARG A 39 5.67 2.22 -11.22
CA ARG A 39 6.96 2.20 -10.51
C ARG A 39 6.98 1.10 -9.47
N ALA A 40 7.62 -0.01 -9.82
CA ALA A 40 7.67 -1.21 -8.97
C ALA A 40 8.09 -0.94 -7.52
N GLY A 41 9.17 -0.17 -7.32
CA GLY A 41 9.68 0.18 -5.98
C GLY A 41 8.78 1.12 -5.17
N LEU A 42 7.68 1.63 -5.75
CA LEU A 42 6.71 2.47 -5.04
C LEU A 42 5.43 1.72 -4.65
N ARG A 43 5.25 0.45 -5.05
CA ARG A 43 4.05 -0.32 -4.72
C ARG A 43 3.83 -0.45 -3.22
N VAL A 44 4.83 -0.93 -2.47
CA VAL A 44 4.75 -1.05 -1.00
C VAL A 44 4.48 0.30 -0.33
N PRO A 45 5.23 1.38 -0.62
CA PRO A 45 4.91 2.70 -0.12
C PRO A 45 3.47 3.14 -0.39
N CYS A 46 2.95 2.92 -1.61
CA CYS A 46 1.59 3.33 -1.96
C CYS A 46 0.52 2.54 -1.20
N VAL A 47 0.67 1.22 -1.08
CA VAL A 47 -0.25 0.39 -0.28
C VAL A 47 -0.19 0.80 1.20
N ASN A 48 1.00 1.02 1.74
CA ASN A 48 1.17 1.48 3.11
C ASN A 48 0.50 2.83 3.40
N LEU A 49 0.55 3.78 2.46
CA LEU A 49 -0.22 5.03 2.57
C LEU A 49 -1.72 4.75 2.58
N ALA A 50 -2.21 3.88 1.70
CA ALA A 50 -3.64 3.55 1.60
C ALA A 50 -4.23 3.01 2.90
N PHE A 51 -3.43 2.27 3.67
CA PHE A 51 -3.85 1.68 4.94
C PHE A 51 -3.52 2.53 6.17
N ASN A 52 -2.93 3.71 6.00
CA ASN A 52 -2.77 4.67 7.08
C ASN A 52 -4.03 5.57 7.18
N PRO A 53 -4.78 5.53 8.30
CA PRO A 53 -6.01 6.30 8.47
C PRO A 53 -5.86 7.82 8.36
N HIS A 54 -4.65 8.34 8.49
CA HIS A 54 -4.34 9.76 8.39
C HIS A 54 -4.64 10.33 6.99
N TYR A 55 -4.40 9.55 5.94
CA TYR A 55 -4.50 10.03 4.56
C TYR A 55 -5.88 9.88 3.92
N LYS A 56 -6.85 9.29 4.64
CA LYS A 56 -8.27 9.21 4.25
C LYS A 56 -8.56 8.65 2.84
N ILE A 57 -7.73 7.73 2.38
CA ILE A 57 -7.88 7.11 1.07
C ILE A 57 -9.19 6.32 0.95
N SER A 58 -9.92 6.57 -0.14
CA SER A 58 -11.18 5.96 -0.48
C SER A 58 -11.08 4.44 -0.59
N GLN A 59 -12.17 3.74 -0.26
CA GLN A 59 -12.20 2.27 -0.34
C GLN A 59 -11.89 1.77 -1.75
N GLN A 60 -12.45 2.42 -2.78
CA GLN A 60 -12.25 2.05 -4.16
C GLN A 60 -10.77 2.08 -4.56
N VAL A 61 -10.03 3.08 -4.09
CA VAL A 61 -8.60 3.23 -4.39
C VAL A 61 -7.77 2.24 -3.58
N ARG A 62 -8.13 1.99 -2.31
CA ARG A 62 -7.52 0.91 -1.51
C ARG A 62 -7.64 -0.45 -2.20
N ASP A 63 -8.84 -0.80 -2.66
CA ASP A 63 -9.09 -2.09 -3.32
C ASP A 63 -8.25 -2.23 -4.61
N LYS A 64 -8.16 -1.16 -5.42
CA LYS A 64 -7.32 -1.15 -6.62
C LYS A 64 -5.84 -1.31 -6.30
N LEU A 65 -5.34 -0.65 -5.25
CA LEU A 65 -3.95 -0.79 -4.81
C LEU A 65 -3.65 -2.22 -4.34
N LEU A 66 -4.58 -2.88 -3.65
CA LEU A 66 -4.44 -4.27 -3.26
C LEU A 66 -4.37 -5.20 -4.49
N LEU A 67 -5.18 -4.96 -5.51
CA LEU A 67 -5.11 -5.71 -6.76
C LEU A 67 -3.78 -5.49 -7.48
N ILE A 68 -3.32 -4.25 -7.61
CA ILE A 68 -2.02 -3.95 -8.22
C ILE A 68 -0.89 -4.67 -7.49
N PHE A 69 -0.91 -4.64 -6.15
CA PHE A 69 0.07 -5.36 -5.35
C PHE A 69 0.00 -6.87 -5.59
N ALA A 70 -1.22 -7.43 -5.60
CA ALA A 70 -1.41 -8.86 -5.76
C ALA A 70 -0.94 -9.37 -7.13
N TYR A 71 -1.20 -8.64 -8.23
CA TYR A 71 -0.80 -9.09 -9.57
C TYR A 71 0.68 -8.85 -9.89
N ASP A 72 1.32 -7.85 -9.28
CA ASP A 72 2.70 -7.48 -9.58
C ASP A 72 3.68 -7.79 -8.43
N HIS A 73 3.37 -8.81 -7.62
CA HIS A 73 4.14 -9.16 -6.43
C HIS A 73 5.52 -9.76 -6.75
N ASP A 74 5.71 -10.34 -7.95
CA ASP A 74 6.98 -10.92 -8.41
C ASP A 74 8.16 -9.94 -8.42
N ALA A 75 7.86 -8.65 -8.54
CA ALA A 75 8.86 -7.58 -8.59
C ALA A 75 9.21 -7.02 -7.19
N LEU A 76 8.74 -7.64 -6.11
CA LEU A 76 9.05 -7.21 -4.74
C LEU A 76 10.46 -7.63 -4.33
N SER A 77 11.24 -6.67 -3.85
CA SER A 77 12.54 -6.93 -3.24
C SER A 77 12.40 -7.31 -1.76
N LYS A 78 13.47 -7.86 -1.17
CA LYS A 78 13.56 -8.08 0.28
C LYS A 78 13.36 -6.78 1.08
N ASN A 79 13.81 -5.65 0.54
CA ASN A 79 13.62 -4.36 1.17
C ASN A 79 12.14 -3.93 1.16
N ASP A 80 11.42 -4.23 0.09
CA ASP A 80 9.98 -3.95 -0.01
C ASP A 80 9.20 -4.76 1.04
N LEU A 81 9.54 -6.04 1.20
CA LEU A 81 8.97 -6.88 2.27
C LEU A 81 9.20 -6.28 3.66
N ASN A 82 10.42 -5.85 3.97
CA ASN A 82 10.73 -5.25 5.28
C ASN A 82 9.94 -3.95 5.54
N ASN A 83 9.66 -3.19 4.50
CA ASN A 83 8.93 -1.92 4.59
C ASN A 83 7.40 -2.10 4.57
N LEU A 84 6.88 -3.27 4.20
CA LEU A 84 5.44 -3.54 4.25
C LEU A 84 4.95 -3.46 5.71
N ASN A 85 3.86 -2.72 5.95
CA ASN A 85 3.30 -2.58 7.29
C ASN A 85 2.19 -3.62 7.55
N ALA A 86 1.88 -3.84 8.84
CA ALA A 86 0.91 -4.86 9.24
C ALA A 86 -0.51 -4.57 8.73
N ALA A 87 -0.92 -3.30 8.69
CA ALA A 87 -2.26 -2.91 8.24
C ALA A 87 -2.47 -3.23 6.75
N SER A 88 -1.48 -2.93 5.91
CA SER A 88 -1.44 -3.31 4.49
C SER A 88 -1.53 -4.81 4.31
N LEU A 89 -0.76 -5.57 5.10
CA LEU A 89 -0.75 -7.02 5.02
C LEU A 89 -2.08 -7.64 5.43
N ILE A 90 -2.69 -7.14 6.52
CA ILE A 90 -4.04 -7.54 6.93
C ILE A 90 -5.04 -7.23 5.81
N GLY A 91 -4.95 -6.04 5.20
CA GLY A 91 -5.78 -5.66 4.06
C GLY A 91 -5.67 -6.64 2.89
N LEU A 92 -4.46 -7.00 2.50
CA LEU A 92 -4.18 -8.00 1.45
C LEU A 92 -4.77 -9.37 1.80
N LEU A 93 -4.63 -9.82 3.05
CA LEU A 93 -5.15 -11.11 3.51
C LEU A 93 -6.67 -11.13 3.66
N SER A 94 -7.30 -10.03 4.06
CA SER A 94 -8.76 -9.95 4.23
C SER A 94 -9.51 -9.67 2.93
N PHE A 95 -8.85 -9.08 1.94
CA PHE A 95 -9.52 -8.65 0.71
C PHE A 95 -9.92 -9.85 -0.17
N SER A 96 -11.22 -9.96 -0.45
CA SER A 96 -11.83 -11.07 -1.21
C SER A 96 -11.77 -10.88 -2.73
N GLY A 97 -11.37 -9.70 -3.21
CA GLY A 97 -11.26 -9.43 -4.65
C GLY A 97 -10.00 -9.99 -5.31
N ILE A 98 -9.04 -10.48 -4.52
CA ILE A 98 -7.83 -11.12 -5.03
C ILE A 98 -8.16 -12.57 -5.45
N PRO A 99 -7.83 -12.98 -6.69
CA PRO A 99 -8.00 -14.36 -7.13
C PRO A 99 -7.29 -15.35 -6.22
N PHE A 100 -7.81 -16.57 -6.12
CA PHE A 100 -7.24 -17.59 -5.24
C PHE A 100 -5.78 -17.92 -5.56
N SER A 101 -5.38 -17.88 -6.85
CA SER A 101 -3.97 -18.09 -7.26
C SER A 101 -3.04 -17.09 -6.57
N GLU A 102 -3.30 -15.80 -6.76
CA GLU A 102 -2.51 -14.73 -6.14
C GLU A 102 -2.60 -14.75 -4.61
N LYS A 103 -3.74 -15.22 -4.07
CA LYS A 103 -3.95 -15.29 -2.62
C LYS A 103 -2.95 -16.21 -1.93
N VAL A 104 -2.55 -17.31 -2.59
CA VAL A 104 -1.53 -18.23 -2.07
C VAL A 104 -0.19 -17.51 -1.94
N ASP A 105 0.19 -16.71 -2.92
CA ASP A 105 1.44 -15.96 -2.91
C ASP A 105 1.42 -14.84 -1.86
N ILE A 106 0.28 -14.16 -1.70
CA ILE A 106 0.09 -13.19 -0.61
C ILE A 106 0.24 -13.84 0.78
N ILE A 107 -0.26 -15.07 0.96
CA ILE A 107 -0.08 -15.81 2.21
C ILE A 107 1.40 -16.15 2.43
N ASN A 108 2.11 -16.60 1.38
CA ASN A 108 3.55 -16.86 1.47
C ASN A 108 4.34 -15.60 1.80
N ILE A 109 4.00 -14.46 1.19
CA ILE A 109 4.55 -13.14 1.51
C ILE A 109 4.29 -12.78 2.97
N ALA A 110 3.08 -13.02 3.48
CA ALA A 110 2.74 -12.77 4.88
C ALA A 110 3.57 -13.61 5.85
N LEU A 111 3.74 -14.90 5.55
CA LEU A 111 4.56 -15.81 6.33
C LEU A 111 6.03 -15.38 6.32
N LEU A 112 6.56 -15.04 5.14
CA LEU A 112 7.93 -14.57 5.01
C LEU A 112 8.14 -13.26 5.79
N TRP A 113 7.22 -12.31 5.66
CA TRP A 113 7.21 -11.05 6.40
C TRP A 113 7.20 -11.25 7.92
N TYR A 114 6.42 -12.22 8.40
CA TYR A 114 6.35 -12.55 9.81
C TYR A 114 7.67 -13.16 10.32
N LEU A 115 8.25 -14.09 9.56
CA LEU A 115 9.48 -14.79 9.92
C LEU A 115 10.73 -13.91 9.83
N THR A 116 10.72 -12.86 9.01
CA THR A 116 11.87 -11.92 8.90
C THR A 116 11.92 -10.88 10.00
N ARG A 117 10.89 -10.79 10.87
CA ARG A 117 10.88 -9.87 12.00
C ARG A 117 11.41 -10.56 13.27
N PRO A 118 12.31 -9.93 14.04
CA PRO A 118 12.73 -10.47 15.32
C PRO A 118 11.53 -10.59 16.27
N VAL A 119 11.48 -11.70 17.03
CA VAL A 119 10.35 -12.19 17.84
C VAL A 119 9.86 -11.23 18.95
N ASN A 120 10.40 -10.01 19.05
CA ASN A 120 10.18 -9.11 20.18
C ASN A 120 9.03 -8.08 20.05
N CYS A 121 8.16 -8.17 19.03
CA CYS A 121 7.07 -7.19 18.85
C CYS A 121 5.64 -7.77 18.98
N LEU A 122 5.45 -8.96 19.57
CA LEU A 122 4.12 -9.55 19.79
C LEU A 122 3.60 -9.42 21.23
N LEU A 123 4.31 -8.69 22.09
CA LEU A 123 3.94 -8.42 23.48
C LEU A 123 4.21 -6.94 23.84
N CYS A 124 3.55 -6.00 23.16
CA CYS A 124 3.41 -4.60 23.60
C CYS A 124 2.05 -4.07 23.10
#